data_AF-A0AAV0HWU5-F1
#
_entry.id   AF-A0AAV0HWU5-F1
#
_cell.length_a   1.000
_cell.length_b   1.000
_cell.length_c   1.000
_cell.angle_alpha   90.00
_cell.angle_beta   90.00
_cell.angle_gamma   90.00
#
_symmetry.space_group_name_H-M   'P 1'
#
loop_
_entity.id
_entity.type
_entity.pdbx_description
1 polymer ?
#
loop_
_entity_poly.entity_id
_entity_poly.type
_entity_poly.pdbx_seq_one_letter_code
_entity_poly.pdbx_strand_id
1 'polypeptide(L)'
;MLGDDYITTQQWKKDFVPRKTEIVATLAWLQLPDLPIEFYHPEAVTRIASYVGKLVRLDRAMKLGARGKYARVCVEVDLSKPLLVQFKILGKEYDIQWEGLTNICFECGK
;
A
#
# COMPACT_ATOMS: atom_id res chain seq x y z
N MET A 1 9.70 -13.74 -1.99
CA MET A 1 10.53 -13.94 -0.80
C MET A 1 11.61 -14.92 -1.17
N LEU A 2 12.88 -14.54 -1.02
CA LEU A 2 14.02 -15.44 -1.05
C LEU A 2 14.57 -15.44 0.39
N GLY A 3 14.07 -16.35 1.24
CA GLY A 3 14.46 -16.40 2.66
C GLY A 3 13.86 -15.28 3.55
N ASP A 4 14.51 -15.02 4.68
CA ASP A 4 14.18 -13.96 5.67
C ASP A 4 14.59 -12.54 5.22
N ASP A 5 15.18 -12.42 4.03
CA ASP A 5 15.61 -11.15 3.47
C ASP A 5 14.46 -10.42 2.77
N TYR A 6 14.25 -9.16 3.13
CA TYR A 6 13.26 -8.29 2.50
C TYR A 6 13.89 -7.54 1.31
N ILE A 7 13.19 -7.53 0.17
CA ILE A 7 13.62 -6.84 -1.05
C ILE A 7 12.75 -5.61 -1.24
N THR A 8 13.36 -4.42 -1.15
CA THR A 8 12.69 -3.17 -1.48
C THR A 8 12.87 -2.85 -2.96
N THR A 9 11.76 -2.67 -3.68
CA THR A 9 11.78 -2.27 -5.09
C THR A 9 11.39 -0.80 -5.24
N GLN A 10 12.05 -0.08 -6.15
CA GLN A 10 11.69 1.29 -6.55
C GLN A 10 11.64 1.40 -8.08
N GLN A 11 10.92 2.40 -8.60
CA GLN A 11 10.96 2.71 -10.02
C GLN A 11 12.37 3.14 -10.42
N TRP A 12 12.84 2.66 -11.58
CA TRP A 12 14.13 3.08 -12.12
C TRP A 12 14.20 4.60 -12.30
N LYS A 13 15.35 5.18 -11.94
CA LYS A 13 15.65 6.61 -12.11
C LYS A 13 16.98 6.75 -12.86
N LYS A 14 17.06 7.77 -13.71
CA LYS A 14 18.32 8.16 -14.35
C LYS A 14 19.33 8.59 -13.28
N ASP A 15 20.61 8.32 -13.51
CA ASP A 15 21.72 8.69 -12.61
C ASP A 15 21.67 8.02 -11.22
N PHE A 16 21.08 6.82 -11.14
CA PHE A 16 21.07 6.01 -9.92
C PHE A 16 22.48 5.65 -9.48
N VAL A 17 22.86 6.10 -8.27
CA VAL A 17 24.14 5.76 -7.63
C VAL A 17 23.85 4.94 -6.36
N PRO A 18 24.19 3.64 -6.32
CA PRO A 18 23.79 2.75 -5.22
C PRO A 18 24.18 3.24 -3.83
N ARG A 19 25.34 3.88 -3.69
CA ARG A 19 25.85 4.37 -2.39
C ARG A 19 25.27 5.72 -1.93
N LYS A 20 24.63 6.46 -2.83
CA LYS A 20 24.08 7.80 -2.56
C LYS A 20 22.56 7.84 -2.60
N THR A 21 21.95 6.86 -3.24
CA THR A 21 20.50 6.85 -3.45
C THR A 21 19.83 6.19 -2.27
N GLU A 22 19.11 6.98 -1.48
CA GLU A 22 18.20 6.45 -0.47
C GLU A 22 16.93 5.92 -1.13
N ILE A 23 16.43 4.79 -0.63
CA ILE A 23 15.15 4.24 -1.08
C ILE A 23 14.05 5.01 -0.35
N VAL A 24 13.54 6.04 -1.01
CA VAL A 24 12.50 6.91 -0.46
C VAL A 24 11.08 6.42 -0.72
N ALA A 25 10.91 5.45 -1.62
CA ALA A 25 9.59 4.93 -1.96
C ALA A 25 9.63 3.43 -2.22
N THR A 26 8.52 2.76 -1.89
CA THR A 26 8.35 1.33 -2.18
C THR A 26 6.93 1.00 -2.61
N LEU A 27 6.80 -0.11 -3.33
CA LEU A 27 5.51 -0.68 -3.68
C LEU A 27 5.06 -1.61 -2.58
N ALA A 28 3.89 -1.35 -2.01
CA ALA A 28 3.32 -2.17 -0.96
C ALA A 28 1.88 -2.54 -1.31
N TRP A 29 1.47 -3.73 -0.87
CA TRP A 29 0.09 -4.15 -0.98
C TRP A 29 -0.66 -3.74 0.29
N LEU A 30 -1.75 -3.01 0.09
CA LEU A 30 -2.70 -2.59 1.10
C LEU A 30 -3.86 -3.59 1.11
N GLN A 31 -4.15 -4.14 2.27
CA GLN A 31 -5.37 -4.90 2.53
C GLN A 31 -6.27 -4.06 3.45
N LEU A 32 -7.54 -3.94 3.04
CA LEU A 32 -8.58 -3.22 3.77
C LEU A 32 -9.58 -4.25 4.31
N PRO A 33 -9.27 -4.89 5.46
CA PRO A 33 -10.23 -5.75 6.14
C PRO A 33 -11.44 -4.93 6.58
N ASP A 34 -12.62 -5.54 6.53
CA ASP A 34 -13.88 -4.96 7.05
C ASP A 34 -14.35 -3.67 6.37
N LEU A 35 -13.80 -3.35 5.19
CA LEU A 35 -14.35 -2.28 4.38
C LEU A 35 -15.81 -2.62 4.01
N PRO A 36 -16.78 -1.70 4.18
CA PRO A 36 -18.16 -1.98 3.84
C PRO A 36 -18.33 -2.21 2.33
N ILE A 37 -19.27 -3.07 1.97
CA ILE A 37 -19.48 -3.52 0.59
C ILE A 37 -19.82 -2.37 -0.37
N GLU A 38 -20.44 -1.31 0.14
CA GLU A 38 -20.72 -0.09 -0.60
C GLU A 38 -19.44 0.61 -1.10
N PHE A 39 -18.29 0.40 -0.46
CA PHE A 39 -17.00 0.98 -0.85
C PHE A 39 -16.12 0.05 -1.70
N TYR A 40 -16.59 -1.15 -2.07
CA TYR A 40 -15.80 -2.13 -2.86
C TYR A 40 -15.71 -1.78 -4.35
N HIS A 41 -16.38 -0.73 -4.81
CA HIS A 41 -16.31 -0.32 -6.21
C HIS A 41 -14.95 0.34 -6.50
N PRO A 42 -14.38 0.15 -7.71
CA PRO A 42 -13.03 0.60 -8.04
C PRO A 42 -12.75 2.07 -7.75
N GLU A 43 -13.74 2.95 -7.92
CA GLU A 43 -13.59 4.40 -7.70
C GLU A 43 -13.41 4.74 -6.22
N ALA A 44 -14.23 4.16 -5.32
CA ALA A 44 -14.06 4.35 -3.88
C ALA A 44 -12.71 3.82 -3.40
N VAL A 45 -12.33 2.61 -3.79
CA VAL A 45 -11.05 2.03 -3.35
C VAL A 45 -9.87 2.83 -3.93
N THR A 46 -9.97 3.32 -5.16
CA THR A 46 -8.96 4.23 -5.74
C THR A 46 -8.83 5.51 -4.92
N ARG A 47 -9.95 6.10 -4.51
CA ARG A 47 -9.96 7.30 -3.68
C ARG A 47 -9.35 7.03 -2.30
N ILE A 48 -9.71 5.93 -1.65
CA ILE A 48 -9.11 5.51 -0.36
C ILE A 48 -7.59 5.33 -0.53
N ALA A 49 -7.18 4.57 -1.54
CA ALA A 49 -5.77 4.31 -1.84
C ALA A 49 -4.97 5.61 -2.06
N SER A 50 -5.57 6.60 -2.72
CA SER A 50 -4.93 7.90 -2.99
C SER A 50 -4.61 8.72 -1.74
N TYR A 51 -5.31 8.50 -0.63
CA TYR A 51 -4.97 9.11 0.67
C TYR A 51 -3.79 8.41 1.34
N VAL A 52 -3.57 7.13 1.04
CA VAL A 52 -2.50 6.33 1.61
C VAL A 52 -1.20 6.48 0.82
N GLY A 53 -1.29 6.50 -0.51
CA GLY A 53 -0.14 6.61 -1.40
C GLY A 53 -0.58 6.76 -2.85
N LYS A 54 0.37 6.67 -3.77
CA LYS A 54 0.04 6.72 -5.20
C LYS A 54 -0.45 5.36 -5.65
N LEU A 55 -1.70 5.28 -6.12
CA LEU A 55 -2.25 4.02 -6.63
C LEU A 55 -1.43 3.52 -7.83
N VAL A 56 -1.00 2.25 -7.74
CA VAL A 56 -0.27 1.56 -8.81
C VAL A 56 -1.13 0.51 -9.46
N ARG A 57 -1.87 -0.28 -8.67
CA ARG A 57 -2.66 -1.40 -9.20
C ARG A 57 -3.82 -1.78 -8.28
N LEU A 58 -4.99 -2.02 -8.86
CA LEU A 58 -6.11 -2.68 -8.18
C LEU A 58 -5.97 -4.20 -8.31
N ASP A 59 -6.33 -4.94 -7.26
CA ASP A 59 -6.32 -6.41 -7.29
C ASP A 59 -7.24 -6.96 -8.39
N ARG A 60 -6.86 -8.11 -8.97
CA ARG A 60 -7.58 -8.70 -10.10
C ARG A 60 -8.98 -9.15 -9.70
N ALA A 61 -9.17 -9.66 -8.48
CA ALA A 61 -10.50 -10.06 -8.01
C ALA A 61 -11.45 -8.86 -7.97
N MET A 62 -10.96 -7.70 -7.50
CA MET A 62 -11.73 -6.46 -7.47
C MET A 62 -12.08 -5.95 -8.87
N LYS A 63 -11.15 -6.06 -9.84
CA LYS A 63 -11.44 -5.70 -11.25
C LYS A 63 -12.50 -6.59 -11.89
N LEU A 64 -12.59 -7.85 -11.47
CA LEU A 64 -13.57 -8.82 -11.97
C LEU A 64 -14.90 -8.75 -11.20
N GLY A 65 -15.05 -7.83 -10.25
CA GLY A 65 -16.23 -7.76 -9.38
C GLY A 65 -16.36 -8.94 -8.41
N ALA A 66 -15.33 -9.79 -8.32
CA ALA A 66 -15.28 -10.89 -7.38
C ALA A 66 -15.03 -10.32 -5.98
N ARG A 67 -16.06 -10.41 -5.14
CA ARG A 67 -16.03 -9.90 -3.76
C ARG A 67 -15.24 -10.88 -2.90
N GLY A 68 -14.03 -10.50 -2.51
CA GLY A 68 -13.18 -11.27 -1.59
C GLY A 68 -13.40 -10.89 -0.12
N LYS A 69 -12.65 -11.53 0.78
CA LYS A 69 -12.64 -11.27 2.24
C LYS A 69 -12.25 -9.82 2.60
N TYR A 70 -11.48 -9.15 1.74
CA TYR A 70 -10.99 -7.79 1.92
C TYR A 70 -10.77 -7.13 0.55
N ALA A 71 -10.79 -5.80 0.51
CA ALA A 71 -10.32 -5.07 -0.67
C ALA A 71 -8.79 -5.01 -0.65
N ARG A 72 -8.15 -5.23 -1.81
CA ARG A 72 -6.68 -5.24 -1.93
C ARG A 72 -6.22 -4.34 -3.07
N VAL A 73 -5.24 -3.49 -2.78
CA VAL A 73 -4.64 -2.55 -3.76
C VAL A 73 -3.15 -2.43 -3.57
N CYS A 74 -2.43 -2.13 -4.64
CA CYS A 74 -1.01 -1.83 -4.62
C CYS A 74 -0.82 -0.33 -4.72
N VAL A 75 -0.07 0.22 -3.78
CA VAL A 75 0.28 1.64 -3.70
C VAL A 75 1.79 1.82 -3.65
N GLU A 76 2.26 2.89 -4.25
CA GLU A 76 3.60 3.42 -4.02
C GLU A 76 3.54 4.37 -2.83
N VAL A 77 4.26 4.03 -1.76
CA VAL A 77 4.33 4.81 -0.52
C VAL A 77 5.71 5.41 -0.32
N ASP A 78 5.72 6.58 0.30
CA ASP A 78 6.92 7.32 0.69
C ASP A 78 7.40 6.83 2.06
N LEU A 79 8.58 6.20 2.10
CA LEU A 79 9.19 5.67 3.31
C LEU A 79 9.82 6.78 4.17
N SER A 80 9.91 8.03 3.70
CA SER A 80 10.32 9.14 4.57
C SER A 80 9.22 9.61 5.51
N LYS A 81 8.01 9.05 5.40
CA LYS A 81 6.83 9.42 6.19
C LYS A 81 6.30 8.22 6.97
N PRO A 82 5.61 8.45 8.10
CA PRO A 82 4.91 7.39 8.79
C PRO A 82 3.88 6.71 7.89
N LEU A 83 3.82 5.39 7.96
CA LEU A 83 2.82 4.60 7.24
C LEU A 83 1.49 4.66 7.98
N LEU A 84 0.41 4.88 7.24
CA LEU A 84 -0.93 4.88 7.81
C LEU A 84 -1.32 3.46 8.24
N VAL A 85 -1.75 3.32 9.49
CA VAL A 85 -2.27 2.07 10.06
C VAL A 85 -3.79 2.02 10.08
N GLN A 86 -4.45 3.18 10.01
CA GLN A 86 -5.91 3.32 10.02
C GLN A 86 -6.34 4.56 9.22
N PHE A 87 -7.59 4.56 8.79
CA PHE A 87 -8.25 5.71 8.16
C PHE A 87 -9.72 5.76 8.58
N LYS A 88 -10.35 6.93 8.38
CA LYS A 88 -11.72 7.19 8.81
C LYS A 88 -12.64 7.45 7.62
N ILE A 89 -13.72 6.69 7.49
CA ILE A 89 -14.82 6.96 6.55
C ILE A 89 -16.12 7.13 7.34
N LEU A 90 -16.81 8.26 7.11
CA LEU A 90 -18.11 8.55 7.73
C LEU A 90 -18.11 8.38 9.27
N GLY A 91 -17.02 8.77 9.92
CA GLY A 91 -16.88 8.67 11.37
C GLY A 91 -16.49 7.29 11.90
N LYS A 92 -16.39 6.26 11.05
CA LYS A 92 -15.89 4.92 11.42
C LYS A 92 -14.43 4.76 11.02
N GLU A 93 -13.65 4.16 11.91
CA GLU A 93 -12.24 3.83 11.69
C GLU A 93 -12.10 2.45 11.08
N TYR A 94 -11.17 2.33 10.15
CA TYR A 94 -10.86 1.10 9.41
C TYR A 94 -9.36 0.86 9.45
N ASP A 95 -9.01 -0.38 9.74
CA ASP A 95 -7.62 -0.83 9.78
C ASP A 95 -7.04 -0.98 8.38
N ILE A 96 -5.74 -0.72 8.31
CA ILE A 96 -4.91 -0.97 7.15
C ILE A 96 -3.95 -2.10 7.51
N GLN A 97 -3.97 -3.15 6.69
CA GLN A 97 -2.99 -4.23 6.77
C GLN A 97 -2.00 -4.11 5.62
N TRP A 98 -0.73 -3.94 5.97
CA TRP A 98 0.36 -3.87 5.00
C TRP A 98 0.90 -5.27 4.70
N GLU A 99 0.89 -5.65 3.44
CA GLU A 99 1.47 -6.88 2.94
C GLU A 99 2.82 -6.59 2.30
N GLY A 100 3.82 -7.37 2.71
CA GLY A 100 5.19 -7.21 2.23
C GLY A 100 5.96 -6.08 2.89
N LEU A 101 5.59 -5.62 4.08
CA LEU A 101 6.39 -4.64 4.85
C LEU A 101 6.77 -5.19 6.23
N THR A 102 7.41 -6.36 6.28
CA THR A 102 7.71 -7.07 7.54
C THR A 102 8.83 -6.42 8.37
N ASN A 103 9.81 -5.79 7.74
CA ASN A 103 11.00 -5.23 8.40
C ASN A 103 11.14 -3.71 8.22
N ILE A 104 10.03 -2.98 8.08
CA ILE A 104 10.04 -1.52 7.92
C ILE A 104 9.47 -0.89 9.18
N CYS A 105 10.14 0.12 9.74
CA CYS A 105 9.56 0.92 10.81
C CYS A 105 8.41 1.78 10.29
N PHE A 106 7.22 1.70 10.90
CA PHE A 106 6.06 2.46 10.43
C PHE A 106 6.10 3.93 10.84
N GLU A 107 7.03 4.32 11.71
CA GLU A 107 7.22 5.72 12.16
C GLU A 107 8.26 6.46 11.32
N CYS A 108 9.32 5.77 10.86
CA CYS A 108 10.43 6.40 10.15
C CYS A 108 10.82 5.74 8.82
N GLY A 109 10.13 4.67 8.42
CA GLY A 109 10.27 3.93 7.16
C GLY A 109 11.65 3.33 6.87
N LYS A 110 12.47 3.16 7.92
CA LYS A 110 13.78 2.49 7.88
C LYS A 110 13.76 1.17 8.62
#